data_AF-M2TDW8-F1
#
_entry.id   AF-M2TDW8-F1
#
_cell.length_a   1.000
_cell.length_b   1.000
_cell.length_c   1.000
_cell.angle_alpha   90.00
_cell.angle_beta   90.00
_cell.angle_gamma   90.00
#
_symmetry.space_group_name_H-M   'P 1'
#
loop_
_entity.id
_entity.type
_entity.pdbx_description
1 polymer ?
#
loop_
_entity_poly.entity_id
_entity_poly.type
_entity_poly.pdbx_seq_one_letter_code
_entity_poly.pdbx_strand_id
1 'polypeptide(L)'
;MCKASLLKAQAMTAMAVFALNYSSLQIETLCISEAARTVMTLGLHKRNLDRSSYQEGRRTFWVVYCLEKEYASNSSTTSLISNIDISRPLPTDLPTHTEGLAWLPCWARYSRILSKAYDLIFLLSATLIPAEQCFRQMDRINDQLQSWLNSIPDSLRPGSSLHRHRSKPLYMQEMVLRIHFSC
;
A
#
# COMPACT_ATOMS: atom_id res chain seq x y z
N MET A 1 3.87 -20.35 -13.30
CA MET A 1 4.58 -19.05 -13.31
C MET A 1 6.08 -19.35 -13.31
N CYS A 2 6.88 -18.69 -14.15
CA CYS A 2 8.33 -18.96 -14.26
C CYS A 2 9.08 -18.25 -13.13
N LYS A 3 10.05 -18.90 -12.47
CA LYS A 3 10.83 -18.28 -11.38
C LYS A 3 11.51 -16.97 -11.82
N ALA A 4 11.96 -16.91 -13.07
CA ALA A 4 12.56 -15.72 -13.67
C ALA A 4 11.60 -14.51 -13.71
N SER A 5 10.30 -14.74 -13.89
CA SER A 5 9.32 -13.64 -13.96
C SER A 5 8.97 -13.08 -12.59
N LEU A 6 9.00 -13.92 -11.54
CA LEU A 6 8.88 -13.46 -10.15
C LEU A 6 10.12 -12.66 -9.72
N LEU A 7 11.31 -13.16 -10.05
CA LEU A 7 12.57 -12.46 -9.77
C LEU A 7 12.59 -11.08 -10.43
N LYS A 8 12.08 -10.96 -11.66
CA LYS A 8 11.92 -9.67 -12.34
C LYS A 8 11.02 -8.71 -11.55
N ALA A 9 9.88 -9.19 -11.04
CA ALA A 9 8.97 -8.37 -10.23
C ALA A 9 9.60 -7.95 -8.89
N GLN A 10 10.28 -8.88 -8.21
CA GLN A 10 11.02 -8.60 -6.97
C GLN A 10 12.13 -7.58 -7.19
N ALA A 11 12.91 -7.71 -8.26
CA ALA A 11 13.98 -6.77 -8.62
C ALA A 11 13.41 -5.37 -8.91
N MET A 12 12.32 -5.26 -9.68
CA MET A 12 11.66 -3.96 -9.91
C MET A 12 11.13 -3.34 -8.63
N THR A 13 10.58 -4.16 -7.74
CA THR A 13 10.09 -3.69 -6.44
C THR A 13 11.24 -3.15 -5.59
N ALA A 14 12.37 -3.86 -5.54
CA ALA A 14 13.57 -3.39 -4.83
C ALA A 14 14.13 -2.08 -5.43
N MET A 15 14.14 -1.96 -6.75
CA MET A 15 14.55 -0.73 -7.44
C MET A 15 13.59 0.43 -7.15
N ALA A 16 12.27 0.20 -7.11
CA ALA A 16 11.29 1.22 -6.75
C ALA A 16 11.51 1.72 -5.31
N VAL A 17 11.71 0.80 -4.36
CA VAL A 17 12.02 1.16 -2.96
C VAL A 17 13.32 1.96 -2.85
N PHE A 18 14.35 1.58 -3.61
CA PHE A 18 15.59 2.33 -3.64
C PHE A 18 15.42 3.73 -4.24
N ALA A 19 14.68 3.86 -5.34
CA ALA A 19 14.42 5.13 -6.01
C ALA A 19 13.66 6.13 -5.13
N LEU A 20 12.77 5.65 -4.26
CA LEU A 20 12.06 6.48 -3.27
C LEU A 20 12.99 7.23 -2.30
N ASN A 21 14.22 6.75 -2.11
CA ASN A 21 15.21 7.39 -1.23
C ASN A 21 15.96 8.56 -1.92
N TYR A 22 15.77 8.75 -3.22
CA TYR A 22 16.36 9.85 -3.97
C TYR A 22 15.27 10.84 -4.36
N SER A 23 15.31 12.04 -3.77
CA SER A 23 14.32 13.12 -3.89
C SER A 23 14.17 13.72 -5.31
N SER A 24 14.76 13.09 -6.32
CA SER A 24 14.72 13.54 -7.70
C SER A 24 14.88 12.34 -8.61
N LEU A 25 13.81 11.94 -9.31
CA LEU A 25 13.79 11.60 -10.74
C LEU A 25 12.55 10.76 -11.09
N GLN A 26 12.07 10.95 -12.31
CA GLN A 26 11.07 10.15 -13.04
C GLN A 26 11.30 8.61 -13.01
N ILE A 27 12.43 8.16 -12.46
CA ILE A 27 12.80 6.76 -12.25
C ILE A 27 11.85 6.08 -11.27
N GLU A 28 11.43 6.76 -10.19
CA GLU A 28 10.45 6.22 -9.24
C GLU A 28 9.15 5.86 -9.97
N THR A 29 8.61 6.81 -10.75
CA THR A 29 7.42 6.63 -11.58
C THR A 29 7.56 5.45 -12.53
N LEU A 30 8.69 5.36 -13.23
CA LEU A 30 8.97 4.27 -14.17
C LEU A 30 9.01 2.92 -13.46
N CYS A 31 9.74 2.81 -12.35
CA CYS A 31 9.88 1.57 -11.60
C CYS A 31 8.55 1.12 -10.99
N ILE A 32 7.77 2.03 -10.40
CA ILE A 32 6.46 1.73 -9.82
C ILE A 32 5.49 1.28 -10.92
N SER A 33 5.44 2.00 -12.04
CA SER A 33 4.54 1.68 -13.15
C SER A 33 4.88 0.32 -13.76
N GLU A 34 6.16 0.03 -13.97
CA GLU A 34 6.62 -1.25 -14.52
C GLU A 34 6.42 -2.41 -13.53
N ALA A 35 6.63 -2.18 -12.23
CA ALA A 35 6.31 -3.16 -11.21
C ALA A 35 4.81 -3.48 -11.18
N ALA A 36 3.95 -2.45 -11.18
CA ALA A 36 2.49 -2.57 -11.23
C ALA A 36 2.05 -3.38 -12.46
N ARG A 37 2.54 -2.99 -13.64
CA ARG A 37 2.26 -3.72 -14.89
C ARG A 37 2.73 -5.17 -14.81
N THR A 38 3.90 -5.43 -14.24
CA THR A 38 4.45 -6.79 -14.11
C THR A 38 3.61 -7.66 -13.19
N VAL A 39 3.23 -7.17 -11.99
CA VAL A 39 2.39 -7.97 -11.07
C VAL A 39 0.99 -8.22 -11.63
N MET A 40 0.45 -7.26 -12.39
CA MET A 40 -0.82 -7.41 -13.11
C MET A 40 -0.72 -8.43 -14.25
N THR A 41 0.33 -8.34 -15.08
CA THR A 41 0.59 -9.28 -16.19
C THR A 41 0.78 -10.71 -15.69
N LEU A 42 1.45 -10.88 -14.55
CA LEU A 42 1.64 -12.18 -13.90
C LEU A 42 0.37 -12.71 -13.22
N GLY A 43 -0.70 -11.92 -13.18
CA GLY A 43 -1.96 -12.27 -12.55
C GLY A 43 -1.90 -12.27 -11.03
N LEU A 44 -0.86 -11.72 -10.41
CA LEU A 44 -0.64 -11.81 -8.96
C LEU A 44 -1.75 -11.15 -8.14
N HIS A 45 -2.59 -10.29 -8.72
CA HIS A 45 -3.80 -9.75 -8.10
C HIS A 45 -4.92 -10.79 -7.92
N LYS A 46 -4.83 -11.96 -8.58
CA LYS A 46 -5.87 -13.00 -8.59
C LYS A 46 -5.69 -14.01 -7.45
N ARG A 47 -6.82 -14.45 -6.88
CA ARG A 47 -6.88 -15.51 -5.84
C ARG A 47 -6.42 -16.88 -6.35
N ASN A 48 -6.76 -17.23 -7.60
CA ASN A 48 -6.62 -18.58 -8.14
C ASN A 48 -5.19 -19.02 -8.53
N LEU A 49 -4.16 -18.22 -8.24
CA LEU A 49 -2.75 -18.58 -8.48
C LEU A 49 -2.17 -19.50 -7.39
N ASP A 50 -3.03 -20.11 -6.57
CA ASP A 50 -2.71 -20.83 -5.35
C ASP A 50 -2.15 -22.25 -5.57
N ARG A 51 -1.19 -22.39 -6.51
CA ARG A 51 -0.31 -23.56 -6.53
C ARG A 51 0.74 -23.39 -5.45
N SER A 52 0.38 -23.63 -4.18
CA SER A 52 1.19 -24.01 -2.98
C SER A 52 2.58 -23.41 -2.72
N SER A 53 3.14 -22.55 -3.57
CA SER A 53 4.58 -22.24 -3.64
C SER A 53 4.90 -20.75 -3.75
N TYR A 54 3.93 -19.83 -3.58
CA TYR A 54 4.21 -18.40 -3.82
C TYR A 54 3.63 -17.45 -2.76
N GLN A 55 3.90 -17.71 -1.48
CA GLN A 55 3.76 -16.71 -0.41
C GLN A 55 4.53 -15.41 -0.74
N GLU A 56 5.68 -15.54 -1.40
CA GLU A 56 6.48 -14.43 -1.91
C GLU A 56 5.72 -13.59 -2.93
N GLY A 57 5.07 -14.21 -3.92
CA GLY A 57 4.28 -13.49 -4.93
C GLY A 57 3.10 -12.72 -4.33
N ARG A 58 2.49 -13.24 -3.26
CA ARG A 58 1.47 -12.51 -2.48
C ARG A 58 2.07 -11.27 -1.81
N ARG A 59 3.23 -11.41 -1.14
CA ARG A 59 3.90 -10.27 -0.51
C ARG A 59 4.33 -9.22 -1.55
N THR A 60 4.95 -9.65 -2.64
CA THR A 60 5.37 -8.77 -3.75
C THR A 60 4.20 -7.97 -4.32
N PHE A 61 3.07 -8.62 -4.61
CA PHE A 61 1.87 -7.92 -5.09
C PHE A 61 1.43 -6.81 -4.13
N TRP A 62 1.32 -7.12 -2.83
CA TRP A 62 0.85 -6.15 -1.84
C TRP A 62 1.81 -4.99 -1.63
N VAL A 63 3.13 -5.22 -1.66
CA VAL A 63 4.13 -4.14 -1.59
C VAL A 63 4.00 -3.22 -2.80
N VAL A 64 3.97 -3.79 -4.01
CA VAL A 64 3.79 -3.00 -5.25
C VAL A 64 2.48 -2.22 -5.23
N TYR A 65 1.40 -2.83 -4.76
CA TYR A 65 0.12 -2.16 -4.59
C TYR A 65 0.22 -0.95 -3.65
N CYS A 66 0.84 -1.08 -2.48
CA CYS A 66 0.94 0.04 -1.53
C CYS A 66 1.77 1.19 -2.10
N LEU A 67 2.91 0.87 -2.71
CA LEU A 67 3.78 1.84 -3.36
C LEU A 67 3.06 2.60 -4.48
N GLU A 68 2.34 1.87 -5.34
CA GLU A 68 1.59 2.46 -6.45
C GLU A 68 0.47 3.37 -5.96
N LYS A 69 -0.26 2.98 -4.91
CA LYS A 69 -1.33 3.81 -4.33
C LYS A 69 -0.82 5.08 -3.67
N GLU A 70 0.28 5.00 -2.92
CA GLU A 70 0.90 6.20 -2.34
C GLU A 70 1.41 7.13 -3.44
N TYR A 71 2.06 6.58 -4.47
CA TYR A 71 2.54 7.36 -5.60
C TYR A 71 1.39 8.07 -6.33
N ALA A 72 0.32 7.34 -6.67
CA ALA A 72 -0.85 7.90 -7.36
C ALA A 72 -1.50 9.01 -6.55
N SER A 73 -1.64 8.82 -5.23
CA SER A 73 -2.18 9.82 -4.32
C SER A 73 -1.29 11.06 -4.23
N ASN A 74 0.02 10.89 -4.07
CA ASN A 74 0.97 12.00 -3.94
C ASN A 74 1.12 12.80 -5.25
N SER A 75 1.00 12.11 -6.39
CA SER A 75 1.17 12.71 -7.71
C SER A 75 -0.13 13.26 -8.30
N SER A 76 -1.27 13.10 -7.61
CA SER A 76 -2.61 13.37 -8.15
C SER A 76 -2.86 12.69 -9.51
N THR A 77 -2.39 11.45 -9.67
CA THR A 77 -2.54 10.68 -10.91
C THR A 77 -3.54 9.54 -10.73
N THR A 78 -4.12 9.07 -11.84
CA THR A 78 -4.99 7.90 -11.84
C THR A 78 -4.17 6.66 -11.49
N SER A 79 -4.68 5.88 -10.54
CA SER A 79 -4.05 4.61 -10.17
C SER A 79 -4.10 3.59 -11.30
N LEU A 80 -2.98 2.90 -11.51
CA LEU A 80 -2.80 1.81 -12.47
C LEU A 80 -3.45 0.50 -12.00
N ILE A 81 -3.65 0.33 -10.70
CA ILE A 81 -4.23 -0.87 -10.11
C ILE A 81 -5.63 -0.56 -9.57
N SER A 82 -6.66 -0.99 -10.29
CA SER A 82 -8.03 -0.85 -9.82
C SER A 82 -8.29 -1.72 -8.58
N ASN A 83 -8.97 -1.15 -7.58
CA ASN A 83 -9.35 -1.87 -6.37
C ASN A 83 -10.32 -3.03 -6.66
N ILE A 84 -11.09 -2.94 -7.75
CA ILE A 84 -12.12 -3.90 -8.15
C ILE A 84 -11.49 -5.19 -8.70
N ASP A 85 -10.31 -5.09 -9.32
CA ASP A 85 -9.64 -6.24 -9.94
C ASP A 85 -8.91 -7.12 -8.92
N ILE A 86 -8.82 -6.68 -7.65
CA ILE A 86 -8.04 -7.37 -6.62
C ILE A 86 -8.91 -8.43 -5.94
N SER A 87 -8.63 -9.70 -6.23
CA SER A 87 -9.24 -10.85 -5.52
C SER A 87 -8.28 -11.54 -4.55
N ARG A 88 -7.00 -11.14 -4.55
CA ARG A 88 -5.98 -11.70 -3.65
C ARG A 88 -6.24 -11.26 -2.20
N PRO A 89 -6.22 -12.17 -1.21
CA PRO A 89 -6.34 -11.81 0.20
C PRO A 89 -5.07 -11.14 0.75
N LEU A 90 -5.24 -10.33 1.80
CA LEU A 90 -4.14 -9.75 2.57
C LEU A 90 -3.27 -10.85 3.19
N PRO A 91 -1.94 -10.65 3.30
CA PRO A 91 -1.05 -11.67 3.83
C PRO A 91 -1.13 -11.70 5.36
N THR A 92 -1.91 -12.60 5.92
CA THR A 92 -2.03 -12.80 7.39
C THR A 92 -0.85 -13.58 7.97
N ASP A 93 -0.16 -14.37 7.14
CA ASP A 93 0.92 -15.30 7.58
C ASP A 93 2.29 -14.62 7.73
N LEU A 94 2.34 -13.29 7.81
CA LEU A 94 3.59 -12.58 8.03
C LEU A 94 3.88 -12.59 9.55
N PRO A 95 5.09 -12.97 10.00
CA PRO A 95 5.41 -12.92 11.41
C PRO A 95 5.16 -11.50 11.91
N THR A 96 4.26 -11.36 12.87
CA THR A 96 4.15 -10.15 13.67
C THR A 96 5.50 -9.94 14.31
N HIS A 97 6.24 -8.91 13.86
CA HIS A 97 7.53 -8.55 14.46
C HIS A 97 7.34 -8.15 15.92
N THR A 98 8.44 -7.93 16.63
CA THR A 98 8.57 -7.78 18.10
C THR A 98 7.61 -6.83 18.83
N GLU A 99 6.73 -6.11 18.13
CA GLU A 99 5.68 -5.23 18.69
C GLU A 99 4.26 -5.54 18.22
N GLY A 100 4.03 -6.71 17.60
CA GLY A 100 2.69 -7.13 17.17
C GLY A 100 2.17 -6.48 15.88
N LEU A 101 2.93 -5.58 15.25
CA LEU A 101 2.50 -4.91 14.03
C LEU A 101 2.66 -5.81 12.80
N ALA A 102 1.53 -6.24 12.22
CA ALA A 102 1.47 -6.80 10.88
C ALA A 102 1.59 -5.67 9.84
N TRP A 103 2.82 -5.21 9.59
CA TRP A 103 3.08 -4.01 8.80
C TRP A 103 2.44 -4.05 7.41
N LEU A 104 2.63 -5.13 6.63
CA LEU A 104 2.15 -5.17 5.26
C LEU A 104 0.60 -5.15 5.16
N PRO A 105 -0.14 -5.94 5.98
CA PRO A 105 -1.58 -5.76 6.10
C PRO A 105 -2.01 -4.35 6.56
N CYS A 106 -1.28 -3.76 7.51
CA CYS A 106 -1.54 -2.40 7.99
C CYS A 106 -1.38 -1.38 6.86
N TRP A 107 -0.30 -1.48 6.08
CA TRP A 107 -0.03 -0.61 4.93
C TRP A 107 -1.12 -0.74 3.87
N ALA A 108 -1.43 -1.96 3.47
CA ALA A 108 -2.38 -2.21 2.40
C ALA A 108 -3.80 -1.76 2.75
N ARG A 109 -4.17 -1.83 4.04
CA ARG A 109 -5.43 -1.25 4.53
C ARG A 109 -5.41 0.28 4.41
N TYR A 110 -4.34 0.93 4.85
CA TYR A 110 -4.17 2.38 4.71
C TYR A 110 -4.23 2.83 3.24
N SER A 111 -3.43 2.21 2.35
CA SER A 111 -3.41 2.52 0.92
C SER A 111 -4.78 2.35 0.25
N ARG A 112 -5.62 1.43 0.72
CA ARG A 112 -7.01 1.29 0.26
C ARG A 112 -7.91 2.43 0.71
N ILE A 113 -7.78 2.86 1.96
CA ILE A 113 -8.54 4.00 2.50
C ILE A 113 -8.17 5.26 1.71
N LEU A 114 -6.87 5.50 1.51
CA LEU A 114 -6.34 6.62 0.73
C LEU A 114 -6.86 6.59 -0.72
N SER A 115 -6.82 5.44 -1.38
CA SER A 115 -7.37 5.30 -2.74
C SER A 115 -8.85 5.65 -2.82
N LYS A 116 -9.67 5.22 -1.84
CA LYS A 116 -11.11 5.57 -1.81
C LYS A 116 -11.34 7.06 -1.58
N ALA A 117 -10.53 7.67 -0.72
CA ALA A 117 -10.59 9.12 -0.47
C ALA A 117 -10.26 9.90 -1.75
N TYR A 118 -9.24 9.47 -2.48
CA TYR A 118 -8.88 10.04 -3.76
C TYR A 118 -10.01 9.90 -4.80
N ASP A 119 -10.58 8.70 -4.94
CA ASP A 119 -11.72 8.46 -5.84
C ASP A 119 -12.92 9.35 -5.50
N LEU A 120 -13.19 9.57 -4.20
CA LEU A 120 -14.27 10.45 -3.73
C LEU A 120 -14.03 11.92 -4.09
N ILE A 121 -12.80 12.41 -3.92
CA ILE A 121 -12.41 13.77 -4.30
C ILE A 121 -12.60 13.96 -5.81
N PHE A 122 -12.21 12.97 -6.61
CA PHE A 122 -12.39 13.04 -8.06
C PHE A 122 -13.88 13.07 -8.45
N LEU A 123 -14.71 12.19 -7.87
CA LEU A 123 -16.16 12.17 -8.10
C LEU A 123 -16.82 13.52 -7.75
N LEU A 124 -16.37 14.15 -6.66
CA LEU A 124 -16.82 15.49 -6.25
C LEU A 124 -16.41 16.55 -7.29
N SER A 125 -15.14 16.54 -7.71
CA SER A 125 -14.63 17.49 -8.71
C SER A 125 -15.35 17.39 -10.05
N ALA A 126 -15.79 16.18 -10.41
CA ALA A 126 -16.54 15.89 -11.62
C ALA A 126 -18.06 16.13 -11.47
N THR A 127 -18.52 16.66 -10.33
CA THR A 127 -19.93 16.89 -9.98
C THR A 127 -20.84 15.67 -10.18
N LEU A 128 -20.28 14.46 -10.05
CA LEU A 128 -20.98 13.20 -10.32
C LEU A 128 -21.87 12.74 -9.17
N ILE A 129 -21.75 13.34 -7.98
CA ILE A 129 -22.51 12.95 -6.78
C ILE A 129 -23.13 14.16 -6.06
N PRO A 130 -24.35 14.04 -5.50
CA PRO A 130 -24.95 15.04 -4.63
C PRO A 130 -24.15 15.27 -3.34
N ALA A 131 -24.16 16.50 -2.82
CA ALA A 131 -23.40 16.88 -1.62
C ALA A 131 -23.70 15.98 -0.41
N GLU A 132 -24.96 15.61 -0.17
CA GLU A 132 -25.36 14.74 0.94
C GLU A 132 -24.78 13.32 0.81
N GLN A 133 -24.70 12.78 -0.40
CA GLN A 133 -24.07 11.48 -0.64
C GLN A 133 -22.55 11.56 -0.42
N CYS A 134 -21.93 12.68 -0.77
CA CYS A 134 -20.53 12.93 -0.53
C CYS A 134 -20.20 12.96 0.97
N PHE A 135 -20.94 13.72 1.78
CA PHE A 135 -20.73 13.77 3.23
C PHE A 135 -20.82 12.38 3.86
N ARG A 136 -21.84 11.59 3.50
CA ARG A 136 -21.95 10.19 3.98
C ARG A 136 -20.77 9.32 3.57
N GLN A 137 -20.17 9.54 2.40
CA GLN A 137 -18.99 8.80 1.97
C GLN A 137 -17.73 9.27 2.71
N MET A 138 -17.59 10.57 2.99
CA MET A 138 -16.51 11.12 3.82
C MET A 138 -16.56 10.54 5.23
N ASP A 139 -17.73 10.50 5.87
CA ASP A 139 -17.91 9.93 7.21
C ASP A 139 -17.45 8.46 7.25
N ARG A 140 -17.86 7.66 6.25
CA ARG A 140 -17.45 6.26 6.14
C ARG A 140 -15.94 6.08 5.96
N ILE A 141 -15.28 6.98 5.24
CA ILE A 141 -13.82 6.96 5.07
C ILE A 141 -13.15 7.33 6.39
N ASN A 142 -13.65 8.33 7.09
CA ASN A 142 -13.17 8.71 8.41
C ASN A 142 -13.32 7.54 9.41
N ASP A 143 -14.47 6.87 9.44
CA ASP A 143 -14.68 5.69 10.30
C ASP A 143 -13.69 4.55 9.97
N GLN A 144 -13.42 4.31 8.69
CA GLN A 144 -12.42 3.33 8.25
C GLN A 144 -11.01 3.72 8.71
N LEU A 145 -10.68 5.01 8.64
CA LEU A 145 -9.39 5.54 9.09
C LEU A 145 -9.23 5.39 10.61
N GLN A 146 -10.25 5.75 11.39
CA GLN A 146 -10.25 5.58 12.85
C GLN A 146 -10.15 4.11 13.24
N SER A 147 -10.90 3.23 12.57
CA SER A 147 -10.78 1.78 12.76
C SER A 147 -9.38 1.25 12.43
N TRP A 148 -8.74 1.79 11.40
CA TRP A 148 -7.36 1.45 11.05
C TRP A 148 -6.36 1.95 12.10
N LEU A 149 -6.44 3.21 12.54
CA LEU A 149 -5.61 3.76 13.61
C LEU A 149 -5.72 2.93 14.89
N ASN A 150 -6.95 2.56 15.26
CA ASN A 150 -7.20 1.74 16.44
C ASN A 150 -6.59 0.32 16.35
N SER A 151 -6.34 -0.19 15.14
CA SER A 151 -5.69 -1.48 14.94
C SER A 151 -4.15 -1.45 15.09
N ILE A 152 -3.55 -0.26 15.15
CA ILE A 152 -2.13 -0.07 15.35
C ILE A 152 -1.83 -0.05 16.85
N PRO A 153 -0.77 -0.74 17.33
CA PRO A 153 -0.34 -0.66 18.73
C PRO A 153 -0.07 0.78 19.17
N ASP A 154 -0.43 1.12 20.41
CA ASP A 154 -0.33 2.49 20.94
C ASP A 154 1.07 3.10 20.82
N SER A 155 2.12 2.28 20.96
CA SER A 155 3.52 2.70 20.82
C SER A 155 3.92 3.14 19.40
N LEU A 156 3.11 2.82 18.40
CA LEU A 156 3.36 3.07 16.98
C LEU A 156 2.32 4.00 16.35
N ARG A 157 1.37 4.51 17.13
CA ARG A 157 0.32 5.40 16.61
C ARG A 157 0.89 6.78 16.28
N PRO A 158 0.43 7.42 15.18
CA PRO A 158 0.77 8.81 14.88
C PRO A 158 0.42 9.73 16.06
N GLY A 159 1.34 10.62 16.45
CA GLY A 159 1.16 11.54 17.59
C GLY A 159 1.66 11.02 18.94
N SER A 160 2.06 9.75 19.04
CA SER A 160 2.82 9.24 20.20
C SER A 160 4.31 9.63 20.08
N SER A 161 5.00 9.82 21.20
CA SER A 161 6.43 10.17 21.15
C SER A 161 7.22 9.04 20.46
N LEU A 162 7.86 9.33 19.32
CA LEU A 162 8.74 8.40 18.62
C LEU A 162 9.85 7.91 19.55
N HIS A 163 9.66 6.74 20.18
CA HIS A 163 10.72 6.11 20.92
C HIS A 163 11.81 5.67 19.94
N ARG A 164 13.07 5.95 20.29
CA ARG A 164 14.24 5.74 19.43
C ARG A 164 14.41 4.25 19.15
N HIS A 165 13.77 3.76 18.10
CA HIS A 165 13.77 2.36 17.68
C HIS A 165 15.05 1.96 16.92
N ARG A 166 16.21 2.37 17.42
CA ARG A 166 17.53 2.16 16.78
C ARG A 166 17.92 0.69 16.62
N SER A 167 17.29 -0.23 17.35
CA SER A 167 17.58 -1.68 17.33
C SER A 167 16.73 -2.50 16.33
N LYS A 168 15.92 -1.85 15.50
CA LYS A 168 14.95 -2.53 14.61
C LYS A 168 15.43 -2.64 13.16
N PRO A 169 14.90 -3.60 12.36
CA PRO A 169 15.18 -3.69 10.94
C PRO A 169 14.81 -2.41 10.19
N LEU A 170 15.62 -2.00 9.21
CA LEU A 170 15.45 -0.74 8.45
C LEU A 170 14.05 -0.57 7.84
N TYR A 171 13.46 -1.63 7.27
CA TYR A 171 12.10 -1.58 6.70
C TYR A 171 11.02 -1.27 7.75
N MET A 172 11.21 -1.67 9.00
CA MET A 172 10.27 -1.40 10.09
C MET A 172 10.40 0.05 10.57
N GLN A 173 11.62 0.59 10.59
CA GLN A 173 11.84 2.00 10.91
C GLN A 173 11.21 2.90 9.84
N GLU A 174 11.43 2.59 8.56
CA GLU A 174 10.81 3.32 7.45
C GLU A 174 9.28 3.27 7.54
N MET A 175 8.72 2.09 7.80
CA MET A 175 7.28 1.90 7.94
C MET A 175 6.69 2.70 9.11
N VAL A 176 7.33 2.68 10.28
CA VAL A 176 6.89 3.45 11.45
C VAL A 176 6.96 4.94 11.16
N LEU A 177 7.99 5.41 10.46
CA LEU A 177 8.09 6.80 10.03
C LEU A 177 6.97 7.15 9.04
N ARG A 178 6.73 6.32 8.01
CA ARG A 178 5.63 6.51 7.05
C ARG A 178 4.26 6.59 7.74
N ILE A 179 4.00 5.69 8.69
CA ILE A 179 2.77 5.72 9.50
C ILE A 179 2.72 7.00 10.34
N HIS A 180 3.80 7.37 11.03
CA HIS A 180 3.82 8.53 11.91
C HIS A 180 3.60 9.85 11.16
N PHE A 181 4.05 9.96 9.91
CA PHE A 181 3.91 11.16 9.08
C PHE A 181 2.72 11.12 8.10
N SER A 182 1.84 10.12 8.20
CA SER A 182 0.62 10.02 7.37
C SER A 182 -0.63 10.64 8.01
N CYS A 183 -0.50 11.32 9.15
CA CYS A 183 -1.53 12.15 9.76
C CYS A 183 -1.17 13.64 9.66
#